data_AF-A0A354ZLG5-F1
#
_entry.id   AF-A0A354ZLG5-F1
#
_cell.length_a   1.000
_cell.length_b   1.000
_cell.length_c   1.000
_cell.angle_alpha   90.00
_cell.angle_beta   90.00
_cell.angle_gamma   90.00
#
_symmetry.space_group_name_H-M   'P 1'
#
loop_
_entity.id
_entity.type
_entity.pdbx_description
1 polymer ?
#
loop_
_entity_poly.entity_id
_entity_poly.type
_entity_poly.pdbx_seq_one_letter_code
_entity_poly.pdbx_strand_id
1 'polypeptide(L)'
;MKLWRGIIEEYRELMSLDADAPVVTLYEGGTPLIPAPAFARNLGVRVDIRLKLEGANPTGSFKDRGMTAAISKALADGARVVICASTG
;
A
#
# COMPACT_ATOMS: atom_id res chain seq x y z
N MET A 1 12.77 9.06 15.21
CA MET A 1 11.90 8.84 14.04
C MET A 1 11.32 7.45 14.16
N LYS A 2 9.99 7.27 14.06
CA LYS A 2 9.37 5.92 14.11
C LYS A 2 9.61 5.23 12.76
N LEU A 3 10.10 3.99 12.79
CA LEU A 3 10.28 3.19 11.58
C LEU A 3 8.91 2.77 11.02
N TRP A 4 8.75 2.84 9.70
CA TRP A 4 7.55 2.33 9.00
C TRP A 4 7.55 0.80 9.00
N ARG A 5 6.44 0.16 9.40
CA ARG A 5 6.37 -1.30 9.60
C ARG A 5 5.52 -2.06 8.57
N GLY A 6 5.04 -1.38 7.52
CA GLY A 6 4.08 -1.92 6.56
C GLY A 6 2.63 -1.55 6.91
N ILE A 7 1.73 -1.59 5.93
CA ILE A 7 0.38 -1.03 6.13
C ILE A 7 -0.43 -1.78 7.19
N ILE A 8 -0.23 -3.09 7.35
CA ILE A 8 -0.98 -3.90 8.33
C ILE A 8 -0.62 -3.45 9.74
N GLU A 9 0.67 -3.26 10.04
CA GLU A 9 1.12 -2.86 11.39
C GLU A 9 0.84 -1.39 11.72
N GLU A 10 0.69 -0.52 10.72
CA GLU A 10 0.38 0.89 10.95
C GLU A 10 -1.14 1.17 11.00
N TYR A 11 -1.96 0.28 10.44
CA TYR A 11 -3.43 0.46 10.35
C TYR A 11 -4.22 -0.77 10.79
N ARG A 12 -3.65 -1.64 11.63
CA ARG A 12 -4.26 -2.93 12.04
C ARG A 12 -5.70 -2.79 12.51
N GLU A 13 -5.97 -1.77 13.30
CA GLU A 13 -7.29 -1.49 13.87
C GLU A 13 -8.37 -1.17 12.82
N LEU A 14 -7.96 -0.81 11.60
CA LEU A 14 -8.85 -0.50 10.48
C LEU A 14 -8.99 -1.68 9.49
N MET A 15 -8.33 -2.81 9.76
CA MET A 15 -8.33 -3.96 8.86
C MET A 15 -9.14 -5.13 9.41
N SER A 16 -9.81 -5.86 8.51
CA SER A 16 -10.49 -7.12 8.82
C SER A 16 -9.52 -8.31 8.77
N LEU A 17 -8.48 -8.27 9.60
CA LEU A 17 -7.52 -9.35 9.82
C LEU A 17 -7.60 -9.78 11.29
N ASP A 18 -7.54 -11.09 11.54
CA ASP A 18 -7.51 -11.60 12.91
C ASP A 18 -6.28 -11.05 13.67
N ALA A 19 -6.42 -10.85 14.98
CA ALA A 19 -5.39 -10.19 15.79
C ALA A 19 -4.04 -10.93 15.77
N ASP A 20 -4.10 -12.26 15.67
CA ASP A 20 -2.97 -13.18 15.60
C ASP A 20 -2.64 -13.62 14.17
N ALA A 21 -3.30 -13.06 13.15
CA ALA A 21 -3.01 -13.39 11.76
C ALA A 21 -1.53 -13.08 11.43
N PRO A 22 -0.79 -14.03 10.80
CA PRO A 22 0.57 -13.80 10.39
C PRO A 22 0.65 -12.65 9.39
N VAL A 23 1.63 -11.76 9.57
CA VAL A 23 1.84 -10.61 8.69
C VAL A 23 2.96 -10.89 7.70
N VAL A 24 2.60 -10.88 6.42
CA VAL A 24 3.55 -10.95 5.30
C VAL A 24 3.70 -9.55 4.73
N THR A 25 4.80 -8.88 5.04
CA THR A 25 5.05 -7.47 4.68
C THR A 25 6.37 -7.31 3.92
N LEU A 26 6.39 -6.38 2.97
CA LEU A 26 7.61 -5.86 2.34
C LEU A 26 7.83 -4.38 2.70
N TYR A 27 7.19 -3.92 3.78
CA TYR A 27 7.15 -2.52 4.21
C TYR A 27 6.42 -1.60 3.20
N GLU A 28 5.45 -2.15 2.47
CA GLU A 28 4.59 -1.40 1.56
C GLU A 28 3.79 -0.30 2.28
N GLY A 29 3.30 0.67 1.52
CA GLY A 29 2.68 1.87 2.06
C GLY A 29 3.70 2.94 2.43
N GLY A 30 3.31 3.89 3.28
CA GLY A 30 4.20 4.99 3.68
C GLY A 30 4.70 5.88 2.54
N THR A 31 4.14 5.73 1.33
CA THR A 31 4.65 6.35 0.11
C THR A 31 4.58 7.87 0.12
N PRO A 32 5.49 8.58 -0.57
CA PRO A 32 5.52 10.03 -0.60
C PRO A 32 4.21 10.68 -1.09
N LEU A 33 3.86 11.83 -0.50
CA LEU A 33 2.81 12.72 -0.98
C LEU A 33 3.46 14.03 -1.46
N ILE A 34 3.75 14.11 -2.75
CA ILE A 34 4.63 15.12 -3.35
C ILE A 34 3.81 16.34 -3.80
N PRO A 35 4.12 17.56 -3.32
CA PRO A 35 3.50 18.78 -3.84
C PRO A 35 3.80 18.98 -5.33
N ALA A 36 2.80 19.34 -6.13
CA ALA A 36 2.91 19.53 -7.58
C ALA A 36 2.41 20.92 -8.04
N PRO A 37 3.07 22.02 -7.59
CA PRO A 37 2.63 23.37 -7.94
C PRO A 37 2.72 23.67 -9.45
N ALA A 38 3.62 23.01 -10.18
CA ALA A 38 3.72 23.15 -11.64
C ALA A 38 2.45 22.64 -12.35
N PHE A 39 1.83 21.57 -11.85
CA PHE A 39 0.58 21.04 -12.39
C PHE A 39 -0.56 22.06 -12.25
N ALA A 40 -0.72 22.64 -11.06
CA ALA A 40 -1.75 23.65 -10.81
C ALA A 40 -1.59 24.87 -11.73
N ARG A 41 -0.35 25.34 -11.90
CA ARG A 41 -0.04 26.44 -12.83
C ARG A 41 -0.37 26.11 -14.28
N ASN A 42 0.03 24.93 -14.76
CA ASN A 42 -0.20 24.52 -16.15
C ASN A 42 -1.68 24.32 -16.47
N LEU A 43 -2.49 23.93 -15.48
CA LEU A 43 -3.94 23.79 -15.61
C LEU A 43 -4.70 25.11 -15.40
N GLY A 44 -4.04 26.19 -14.99
CA GLY A 44 -4.68 27.48 -14.71
C GLY A 44 -5.58 27.49 -13.47
N VAL A 45 -5.41 26.52 -12.56
CA VAL A 45 -6.26 26.34 -11.38
C VAL A 45 -5.56 26.83 -10.11
N ARG A 46 -6.35 27.30 -9.13
CA ARG A 46 -5.87 27.72 -7.81
C ARG A 46 -6.23 26.68 -6.74
N VAL A 47 -5.67 25.48 -6.87
CA VAL A 47 -5.85 24.37 -5.92
C VAL A 47 -4.50 23.74 -5.54
N ASP A 48 -4.39 23.21 -4.32
CA ASP A 48 -3.21 22.42 -3.91
C ASP A 48 -3.29 21.03 -4.56
N ILE A 49 -2.38 20.77 -5.49
CA ILE A 49 -2.26 19.46 -6.15
C ILE A 49 -1.09 18.72 -5.52
N ARG A 50 -1.36 17.49 -5.08
CA ARG A 50 -0.34 16.59 -4.52
C ARG A 50 -0.42 15.24 -5.22
N LEU A 51 0.73 14.63 -5.47
CA LEU A 51 0.87 13.34 -6.11
C LEU A 51 1.16 12.28 -5.04
N LYS A 52 0.29 11.28 -4.94
CA LYS A 52 0.52 10.10 -4.11
C LYS A 52 1.37 9.11 -4.92
N LEU A 53 2.68 9.05 -4.63
CA LEU A 53 3.64 8.31 -5.44
C LEU A 53 3.64 6.82 -5.10
N GLU A 54 2.63 6.10 -5.58
CA GLU A 54 2.45 4.66 -5.31
C GLU A 54 3.47 3.76 -6.02
N GLY A 55 4.20 4.28 -7.01
CA GLY A 55 5.32 3.57 -7.63
C GLY A 55 6.52 3.35 -6.70
N ALA A 56 6.53 3.98 -5.52
CA ALA A 56 7.56 3.78 -4.49
C ALA A 56 7.29 2.57 -3.57
N ASN A 57 6.19 1.84 -3.78
CA ASN A 57 5.98 0.55 -3.12
C ASN A 57 6.98 -0.51 -3.62
N PRO A 58 7.22 -1.59 -2.86
CA PRO A 58 8.24 -2.61 -3.16
C PRO A 58 8.24 -3.18 -4.59
N THR A 59 7.07 -3.46 -5.17
CA THR A 59 6.92 -4.02 -6.52
C THR A 59 6.66 -2.95 -7.59
N GLY A 60 6.65 -1.67 -7.21
CA GLY A 60 6.44 -0.56 -8.11
C GLY A 60 4.97 -0.20 -8.37
N SER A 61 4.01 -0.71 -7.58
CA SER A 61 2.60 -0.33 -7.72
C SER A 61 1.84 -0.33 -6.39
N PHE A 62 0.67 0.32 -6.37
CA PHE A 62 -0.22 0.31 -5.21
C PHE A 62 -0.75 -1.09 -4.87
N LYS A 63 -0.64 -2.07 -5.78
CA LYS A 63 -1.18 -3.42 -5.57
C LYS A 63 -0.55 -4.11 -4.35
N ASP A 64 0.66 -3.73 -3.97
CA ASP A 64 1.32 -4.25 -2.76
C ASP A 64 0.46 -4.06 -1.50
N ARG A 65 -0.29 -2.94 -1.43
CA ARG A 65 -1.22 -2.69 -0.32
C ARG A 65 -2.31 -3.74 -0.23
N GLY A 66 -2.86 -4.16 -1.36
CA GLY A 66 -3.87 -5.23 -1.37
C GLY A 66 -3.21 -6.60 -1.12
N MET A 67 -2.04 -6.82 -1.74
CA MET A 67 -1.38 -8.12 -1.71
C MET A 67 -0.87 -8.49 -0.33
N THR A 68 -0.31 -7.55 0.45
CA THR A 68 0.10 -7.82 1.84
C THR A 68 -1.06 -8.38 2.68
N ALA A 69 -2.26 -7.81 2.56
CA ALA A 69 -3.45 -8.24 3.28
C ALA A 69 -3.97 -9.58 2.76
N ALA A 70 -4.06 -9.74 1.44
CA ALA A 70 -4.53 -10.97 0.81
C ALA A 70 -3.62 -12.18 1.11
N ILE A 71 -2.30 -11.99 1.03
CA ILE A 71 -1.33 -13.06 1.31
C ILE A 71 -1.28 -13.37 2.81
N SER A 72 -1.32 -12.36 3.68
CA SER A 72 -1.41 -12.57 5.14
C SER A 72 -2.65 -13.40 5.50
N LYS A 73 -3.81 -13.06 4.92
CA LYS A 73 -5.05 -13.83 5.14
C LYS A 73 -4.97 -15.24 4.56
N ALA A 74 -4.47 -15.39 3.34
CA ALA A 74 -4.31 -16.70 2.71
C ALA A 74 -3.40 -17.62 3.55
N LEU A 75 -2.32 -17.07 4.12
CA LEU A 75 -1.44 -17.81 5.02
C LEU A 75 -2.15 -18.18 6.33
N ALA A 76 -2.94 -17.27 6.91
CA ALA A 76 -3.77 -17.54 8.09
C ALA A 76 -4.76 -18.69 7.84
N ASP A 77 -5.31 -18.77 6.63
CA ASP A 77 -6.24 -19.83 6.21
C ASP A 77 -5.55 -21.15 5.83
N GLY A 78 -4.22 -21.22 5.95
CA GLY A 78 -3.44 -22.41 5.61
C GLY A 78 -3.30 -22.66 4.11
N ALA A 79 -3.55 -21.66 3.25
CA ALA A 79 -3.36 -21.79 1.82
C ALA A 79 -1.87 -22.01 1.49
N ARG A 80 -1.59 -22.99 0.64
CA ARG A 80 -0.22 -23.31 0.19
C ARG A 80 0.14 -22.70 -1.16
N VAL A 81 -0.87 -22.29 -1.93
CA VAL A 81 -0.73 -21.76 -3.29
C VAL A 81 -1.73 -20.62 -3.44
N VAL A 82 -1.29 -19.54 -4.08
CA VAL A 82 -2.14 -18.43 -4.53
C VAL A 82 -2.05 -18.34 -6.04
N ILE A 83 -3.13 -17.91 -6.68
CA ILE A 83 -3.21 -17.75 -8.13
C ILE A 83 -3.93 -16.44 -8.45
N CYS A 84 -3.52 -15.76 -9.52
CA CYS A 84 -4.26 -14.63 -10.06
C CYS A 84 -4.21 -14.65 -11.59
N ALA A 85 -5.26 -14.14 -12.21
CA ALA A 85 -5.21 -13.70 -13.59
C ALA A 85 -4.95 -12.19 -13.57
N SER A 86 -3.85 -11.75 -14.16
CA SER A 86 -3.42 -10.35 -14.13
C SER A 86 -2.81 -9.98 -15.47
N THR A 87 -2.98 -8.72 -15.86
CA THR A 87 -2.28 -8.10 -17.00
C THR A 87 -0.92 -7.52 -16.60
N GLY A 88 -0.55 -7.63 -15.32
CA GLY A 88 0.47 -6.82 -14.65
C GLY A 88 -0.15 -5.95 -13.55
#